data_AF-A0AAJ2SJC5-F1
#
_entry.id   AF-A0AAJ2SJC5-F1
#
_cell.length_a   1.000
_cell.length_b   1.000
_cell.length_c   1.000
_cell.angle_alpha   90.00
_cell.angle_beta   90.00
_cell.angle_gamma   90.00
#
_symmetry.space_group_name_H-M   'P 1'
#
loop_
_entity.id
_entity.type
_entity.pdbx_description
1 polymer ?
#
loop_
_entity_poly.entity_id
_entity_poly.type
_entity_poly.pdbx_seq_one_letter_code
_entity_poly.pdbx_strand_id
1 'polypeptide(L)'
;MIIGNKENFAIEFEKLNSNPEMGYGKLWLQNNFFGTKEDLIYLNGYLLSLLDEILNAKIITLNIEDKNPIELFNFLKYFGRNYLILGSTFTDDFEAYCYKSNEKIFLIWKLREVEMIFDELKNYDREIQFCNANYIEIKIVKEDFINQLNKA
;
A
#
# COMPACT_ATOMS: atom_id res chain seq x y z
N MET A 1 4.96 13.62 8.19
CA MET A 1 6.25 13.51 7.49
C MET A 1 6.06 12.68 6.23
N ILE A 2 6.82 12.98 5.17
CA ILE A 2 6.81 12.20 3.92
C ILE A 2 8.25 11.70 3.67
N ILE A 3 8.38 10.43 3.27
CA ILE A 3 9.63 9.82 2.82
C ILE A 3 9.40 9.28 1.41
N GLY A 4 10.25 9.68 0.45
CA GLY A 4 10.12 9.33 -0.97
C GLY A 4 9.44 10.42 -1.81
N ASN A 5 8.96 10.03 -2.99
CA ASN A 5 8.26 10.91 -3.93
C ASN A 5 6.86 10.36 -4.26
N LYS A 6 5.81 11.15 -3.99
CA LYS A 6 4.41 10.75 -4.24
C LYS A 6 4.11 10.40 -5.69
N GLU A 7 4.82 11.01 -6.65
CA GLU A 7 4.68 10.72 -8.08
C GLU A 7 5.17 9.31 -8.45
N ASN A 8 6.00 8.69 -7.61
CA ASN A 8 6.56 7.37 -7.83
C ASN A 8 6.15 6.42 -6.69
N PHE A 9 6.86 6.52 -5.56
CA PHE A 9 6.58 5.81 -4.32
C PHE A 9 6.98 6.67 -3.13
N ALA A 10 6.06 6.82 -2.17
CA ALA A 10 6.35 7.44 -0.89
C ALA A 10 5.52 6.82 0.23
N ILE A 11 5.98 7.04 1.46
CA ILE A 11 5.14 6.90 2.64
C ILE A 11 4.87 8.28 3.22
N GLU A 12 3.66 8.48 3.74
CA GLU A 12 3.33 9.64 4.56
C GLU A 12 2.88 9.14 5.92
N PHE A 13 3.54 9.58 7.00
CA PHE A 13 3.22 9.14 8.34
C PHE A 13 3.51 10.19 9.41
N GLU A 14 2.95 9.98 10.59
CA GLU A 14 3.12 10.80 11.79
C GLU A 14 3.22 9.90 13.02
N LYS A 15 4.16 10.21 13.92
CA LYS A 15 4.33 9.49 15.19
C LYS A 15 3.52 10.19 16.27
N LEU A 16 2.92 9.43 17.19
CA LEU A 16 2.33 10.01 18.39
C LEU A 16 3.43 10.44 19.37
N ASN A 17 3.31 11.65 19.90
CA ASN A 17 4.23 12.16 20.93
C ASN A 17 4.22 11.31 22.21
N SER A 18 3.07 10.72 22.55
CA SER A 18 2.90 9.89 23.75
C SER A 18 3.43 8.46 23.61
N ASN A 19 3.54 7.96 22.37
CA ASN A 19 4.09 6.64 22.07
C ASN A 19 4.65 6.65 20.63
N PRO A 20 5.99 6.81 20.47
CA PRO A 20 6.61 6.91 19.14
C PRO A 20 6.47 5.66 18.25
N GLU A 21 6.08 4.52 18.81
CA GLU A 21 5.82 3.30 18.04
C GLU A 21 4.44 3.29 17.37
N MET A 22 3.53 4.14 17.86
CA MET A 22 2.19 4.34 17.34
C MET A 22 2.11 5.60 16.49
N GLY A 23 1.19 5.63 15.54
CA GLY A 23 1.03 6.76 14.66
C GLY A 23 -0.01 6.56 13.58
N TYR A 24 0.03 7.43 12.58
CA TYR A 24 -0.86 7.41 11.43
C TYR A 24 -0.02 7.27 10.18
N GLY A 25 -0.49 6.57 9.15
CA GLY A 25 0.30 6.40 7.95
C GLY A 25 -0.45 5.89 6.73
N LYS A 26 0.03 6.28 5.55
CA LYS A 26 -0.46 5.79 4.26
C LYS A 26 0.67 5.71 3.24
N LEU A 27 0.46 4.89 2.22
CA LEU A 27 1.33 4.80 1.05
C LEU A 27 0.87 5.77 -0.02
N TRP A 28 1.82 6.24 -0.83
CA TRP A 28 1.59 6.98 -2.05
C TRP A 28 2.29 6.27 -3.21
N LEU A 29 1.55 6.01 -4.29
CA LEU A 29 2.09 5.59 -5.58
C LEU A 29 1.43 6.38 -6.70
N GLN A 30 2.22 6.95 -7.60
CA GLN A 30 1.72 7.65 -8.79
C GLN A 30 0.62 8.68 -8.48
N ASN A 31 0.82 9.44 -7.40
CA ASN A 31 -0.11 10.42 -6.81
C ASN A 31 -1.44 9.87 -6.28
N ASN A 32 -1.65 8.56 -6.33
CA ASN A 32 -2.72 7.87 -5.60
C ASN A 32 -2.21 7.45 -4.23
N PHE A 33 -3.12 7.30 -3.25
CA PHE A 33 -2.75 6.85 -1.92
C PHE A 33 -3.50 5.59 -1.50
N PHE A 34 -2.88 4.79 -0.63
CA PHE A 34 -3.40 3.53 -0.12
C PHE A 34 -3.27 3.50 1.41
N GLY A 35 -4.40 3.32 2.10
CA GLY A 35 -4.54 3.56 3.53
C GLY A 35 -5.08 4.96 3.86
N THR A 36 -5.06 5.35 5.13
CA THR A 36 -5.57 6.63 5.64
C THR A 36 -4.66 7.18 6.74
N LYS A 37 -4.64 8.51 6.91
CA LYS A 37 -3.97 9.15 8.06
C LYS A 37 -4.87 9.34 9.28
N GLU A 38 -6.05 8.75 9.29
CA GLU A 38 -6.99 8.84 10.41
C GLU A 38 -7.00 7.58 11.29
N ASP A 39 -6.44 6.47 10.79
CA ASP A 39 -6.35 5.23 11.55
C ASP A 39 -5.07 5.16 12.39
N LEU A 40 -5.25 4.89 13.69
CA LEU A 40 -4.15 4.82 14.64
C LEU A 40 -3.55 3.42 14.64
N ILE A 41 -2.28 3.33 14.22
CA ILE A 41 -1.62 2.06 13.92
C ILE A 41 -0.31 1.93 14.67
N TYR A 42 0.08 0.69 14.97
CA TYR A 42 1.46 0.36 15.32
C TYR A 42 2.34 0.43 14.05
N LEU A 43 3.14 1.48 13.92
CA LEU A 43 3.88 1.82 12.69
C LEU A 43 4.81 0.68 12.24
N ASN A 44 5.47 0.03 13.20
CA ASN A 44 6.40 -1.06 12.94
C ASN A 44 5.68 -2.39 12.62
N GLY A 45 4.53 -2.66 13.24
CA GLY A 45 3.82 -3.92 12.99
C GLY A 45 2.86 -3.87 11.79
N TYR A 46 2.43 -2.69 11.39
CA TYR A 46 1.44 -2.55 10.31
C TYR A 46 2.05 -1.90 9.07
N LEU A 47 2.48 -0.63 9.15
CA LEU A 47 3.03 0.06 7.98
C LEU A 47 4.34 -0.59 7.49
N LEU A 48 5.28 -0.91 8.38
CA LEU A 48 6.52 -1.59 7.96
C LEU A 48 6.24 -2.99 7.42
N SER A 49 5.32 -3.73 8.05
CA SER A 49 4.95 -5.08 7.60
C SER A 49 4.28 -5.06 6.22
N LEU A 50 3.47 -4.03 5.91
CA LEU A 50 2.95 -3.84 4.54
C LEU A 50 4.09 -3.61 3.54
N LEU A 51 5.08 -2.78 3.87
CA LEU A 51 6.23 -2.57 3.00
C LEU A 51 7.00 -3.87 2.75
N ASP A 52 7.14 -4.70 3.78
CA ASP A 52 7.71 -6.04 3.66
C ASP A 52 6.88 -6.96 2.76
N GLU A 53 5.57 -6.97 2.92
CA GLU A 53 4.67 -7.74 2.06
C GLU A 53 4.79 -7.33 0.59
N ILE A 54 4.78 -6.02 0.32
CA ILE A 54 4.94 -5.45 -1.03
C ILE A 54 6.29 -5.82 -1.64
N LEU A 55 7.39 -5.69 -0.87
CA LEU A 55 8.73 -6.06 -1.37
C LEU A 55 8.88 -7.56 -1.64
N ASN A 56 8.13 -8.39 -0.90
CA ASN A 56 8.09 -9.83 -1.08
C ASN A 56 6.98 -10.30 -2.06
N ALA A 57 6.38 -9.37 -2.82
CA ALA A 57 5.37 -9.69 -3.81
C ALA A 57 5.84 -10.77 -4.79
N LYS A 58 4.97 -11.73 -5.08
CA LYS A 58 5.29 -12.85 -5.97
C LYS A 58 5.44 -12.37 -7.41
N ILE A 59 6.37 -12.99 -8.13
CA ILE A 59 6.51 -12.80 -9.57
C ILE A 59 5.22 -13.27 -10.24
N ILE A 60 4.66 -12.43 -11.12
CA ILE A 60 3.47 -12.81 -11.88
C ILE A 60 3.83 -13.94 -12.85
N THR A 61 3.11 -15.05 -12.72
CA THR A 61 3.23 -16.20 -13.64
C THR A 61 1.97 -16.42 -14.48
N LEU A 62 0.94 -15.61 -14.24
CA LEU A 62 -0.34 -15.68 -14.91
C LEU A 62 -0.31 -14.81 -16.18
N ASN A 63 -1.00 -15.25 -17.23
CA ASN A 63 -1.16 -14.43 -18.43
C ASN A 63 -2.14 -13.28 -18.16
N ILE A 64 -1.59 -12.07 -18.01
CA ILE A 64 -2.34 -10.85 -17.66
C ILE A 64 -2.12 -9.70 -18.65
N GLU A 65 -1.34 -9.91 -19.72
CA GLU A 65 -0.85 -8.83 -20.59
C GLU A 65 -1.97 -8.09 -21.32
N ASP A 66 -3.06 -8.78 -21.66
CA ASP A 66 -4.20 -8.22 -22.37
C ASP A 66 -5.32 -7.70 -21.45
N LYS A 67 -5.15 -7.78 -20.12
CA LYS A 67 -6.21 -7.43 -19.17
C LYS A 67 -6.18 -5.94 -18.85
N ASN A 68 -7.33 -5.28 -18.99
CA ASN A 68 -7.49 -3.95 -18.41
C ASN A 68 -7.51 -4.02 -16.86
N PRO A 69 -7.37 -2.90 -16.13
CA PRO A 69 -7.32 -2.91 -14.66
C PRO A 69 -8.53 -3.61 -13.99
N ILE A 70 -9.73 -3.45 -14.53
CA ILE A 70 -10.94 -4.06 -13.96
C ILE A 70 -10.90 -5.59 -14.13
N GLU A 71 -10.55 -6.05 -15.33
CA GLU A 71 -10.39 -7.47 -15.63
C GLU A 71 -9.27 -8.11 -14.80
N LEU A 72 -8.15 -7.40 -14.65
CA LEU A 72 -7.01 -7.84 -13.85
C LEU A 72 -7.38 -7.96 -12.37
N PHE A 73 -8.07 -6.95 -11.83
CA PHE A 73 -8.52 -6.96 -10.43
C PHE A 73 -9.42 -8.17 -10.16
N ASN A 74 -10.45 -8.35 -10.99
CA ASN A 74 -11.36 -9.50 -10.86
C ASN A 74 -10.62 -10.82 -11.02
N PHE A 75 -9.70 -10.91 -11.98
CA PHE A 75 -8.89 -12.12 -12.19
C PHE A 75 -8.03 -12.45 -10.96
N LEU A 76 -7.35 -11.47 -10.37
CA LEU A 76 -6.57 -11.66 -9.14
C LEU A 76 -7.46 -11.98 -7.93
N LYS A 77 -8.69 -11.45 -7.89
CA LYS A 77 -9.67 -11.80 -6.87
C LYS A 77 -10.07 -13.27 -6.89
N TYR A 78 -10.30 -13.83 -8.08
CA TYR A 78 -10.71 -15.23 -8.21
C TYR A 78 -9.54 -16.22 -8.13
N PHE A 79 -8.39 -15.89 -8.73
CA PHE A 79 -7.28 -16.83 -8.93
C PHE A 79 -5.99 -16.44 -8.21
N GLY A 80 -5.94 -15.22 -7.68
CA GLY A 80 -4.73 -14.57 -7.22
C GLY A 80 -4.61 -14.44 -5.71
N ARG A 81 -5.13 -15.40 -4.92
CA ARG A 81 -4.96 -15.40 -3.44
C ARG A 81 -3.48 -15.26 -3.02
N ASN A 82 -2.58 -15.76 -3.85
CA ASN A 82 -1.13 -15.66 -3.68
C ASN A 82 -0.55 -14.24 -3.90
N TYR A 83 -1.34 -13.33 -4.46
CA TYR A 83 -1.00 -11.93 -4.75
C TYR A 83 -1.82 -10.98 -3.86
N LEU A 84 -2.72 -11.49 -3.01
CA LEU A 84 -3.53 -10.69 -2.11
C LEU A 84 -2.62 -9.99 -1.10
N ILE A 85 -2.78 -8.67 -0.97
CA ILE A 85 -2.22 -7.92 0.15
C ILE A 85 -3.14 -8.18 1.33
N LEU A 86 -2.63 -8.90 2.33
CA LEU A 86 -3.28 -9.17 3.59
C LEU A 86 -3.05 -8.05 4.61
N GLY A 87 -2.18 -7.11 4.27
CA GLY A 87 -1.53 -6.13 5.14
C GLY A 87 -2.42 -5.32 6.06
N SER A 88 -2.74 -5.91 7.21
CA SER A 88 -3.02 -5.26 8.50
C SER A 88 -4.26 -4.36 8.60
N THR A 89 -4.67 -4.09 9.84
CA THR A 89 -5.84 -3.29 10.22
C THR A 89 -5.97 -2.00 9.42
N PHE A 90 -4.87 -1.35 9.04
CA PHE A 90 -4.90 -0.05 8.35
C PHE A 90 -5.26 -0.12 6.86
N THR A 91 -5.35 -1.32 6.27
CA THR A 91 -5.80 -1.49 4.87
C THR A 91 -7.08 -2.32 4.76
N ASP A 92 -7.80 -2.54 5.87
CA ASP A 92 -9.02 -3.33 5.92
C ASP A 92 -10.17 -2.74 5.08
N ASP A 93 -10.22 -1.41 4.97
CA ASP A 93 -11.09 -0.64 4.09
C ASP A 93 -10.89 -0.94 2.60
N PHE A 94 -9.81 -1.65 2.24
CA PHE A 94 -9.45 -1.92 0.85
C PHE A 94 -9.40 -3.42 0.52
N GLU A 95 -9.65 -3.73 -0.75
CA GLU A 95 -9.29 -5.01 -1.36
C GLU A 95 -8.12 -4.74 -2.31
N ALA A 96 -6.97 -5.34 -2.05
CA ALA A 96 -5.72 -4.98 -2.72
C ALA A 96 -4.88 -6.21 -3.06
N TYR A 97 -4.16 -6.14 -4.18
CA TYR A 97 -3.26 -7.18 -4.66
C TYR A 97 -1.94 -6.56 -5.08
N CYS A 98 -0.85 -7.31 -4.92
CA CYS A 98 0.47 -6.94 -5.43
C CYS A 98 1.15 -8.10 -6.15
N TYR A 99 1.91 -7.76 -7.18
CA TYR A 99 2.76 -8.71 -7.88
C TYR A 99 4.01 -8.02 -8.41
N LYS A 100 5.05 -8.81 -8.65
CA LYS A 100 6.31 -8.36 -9.24
C LYS A 100 6.36 -8.74 -10.71
N SER A 101 6.82 -7.82 -11.55
CA SER A 101 7.19 -8.10 -12.94
C SER A 101 8.42 -7.27 -13.29
N ASN A 102 9.48 -7.95 -13.76
CA ASN A 102 10.81 -7.35 -13.95
C ASN A 102 11.31 -6.66 -12.67
N GLU A 103 11.73 -5.40 -12.77
CA GLU A 103 12.22 -4.56 -11.66
C GLU A 103 11.11 -3.76 -10.96
N LYS A 104 9.85 -3.99 -11.34
CA LYS A 104 8.70 -3.24 -10.83
C LYS A 104 7.80 -4.10 -9.96
N ILE A 105 7.21 -3.45 -8.97
CA ILE A 105 6.10 -4.00 -8.20
C ILE A 105 4.84 -3.24 -8.61
N PHE A 106 3.79 -4.00 -8.91
CA PHE A 106 2.49 -3.52 -9.32
C PHE A 106 1.53 -3.71 -8.16
N LEU A 107 0.76 -2.67 -7.85
CA LEU A 107 -0.30 -2.67 -6.86
C LEU A 107 -1.61 -2.37 -7.58
N ILE A 108 -2.64 -3.12 -7.23
CA ILE A 108 -3.99 -2.88 -7.69
C ILE A 108 -4.95 -2.97 -6.52
N TRP A 109 -5.78 -1.96 -6.32
CA TRP A 109 -6.68 -1.91 -5.17
C TRP A 109 -7.99 -1.20 -5.48
N LYS A 110 -8.99 -1.48 -4.65
CA LYS A 110 -10.30 -0.81 -4.64
C LYS A 110 -10.72 -0.58 -3.19
N LEU A 111 -11.33 0.58 -2.92
CA LEU A 111 -12.03 0.80 -1.66
C LEU A 111 -13.23 -0.15 -1.56
N ARG A 112 -13.41 -0.81 -0.41
CA ARG A 112 -14.54 -1.70 -0.16
C ARG A 112 -15.83 -0.89 -0.05
N GLU A 113 -16.93 -1.56 -0.38
CA GLU A 113 -18.28 -1.01 -0.22
C GLU A 113 -18.76 -1.23 1.22
N VAL A 114 -18.07 -0.59 2.17
CA VAL A 114 -18.44 -0.57 3.59
C VAL A 114 -18.68 0.87 4.05
N GLU A 115 -19.32 1.03 5.21
CA GLU A 115 -19.55 2.35 5.79
C GLU A 115 -18.21 2.99 6.16
N MET A 116 -17.86 4.09 5.49
CA MET A 116 -16.60 4.79 5.70
C MET A 116 -16.67 5.69 6.94
N ILE A 117 -15.89 5.33 7.96
CA ILE A 117 -15.78 6.11 9.20
C ILE A 117 -14.78 7.26 9.06
N PHE A 118 -13.76 7.10 8.21
CA PHE A 118 -12.69 8.08 7.99
C PHE A 118 -13.09 9.13 6.95
N ASP A 119 -12.92 10.41 7.26
CA ASP A 119 -13.34 11.53 6.42
C ASP A 119 -12.55 11.58 5.10
N GLU A 120 -11.26 11.28 5.13
CA GLU A 120 -10.37 11.16 3.97
C GLU A 120 -10.84 10.08 2.99
N LEU A 121 -11.51 9.03 3.49
CA LEU A 121 -12.01 7.93 2.65
C LEU A 121 -13.44 8.12 2.15
N LYS A 122 -14.23 9.02 2.73
CA LYS A 122 -15.62 9.27 2.29
C LYS A 122 -15.70 9.75 0.84
N ASN A 123 -14.75 10.59 0.43
CA ASN A 123 -14.65 11.13 -0.93
C ASN A 123 -13.54 10.47 -1.76
N TYR A 124 -12.99 9.35 -1.28
CA TYR A 124 -11.96 8.63 -1.99
C TYR A 124 -12.52 8.00 -3.28
N ASP A 125 -11.68 7.95 -4.31
CA ASP A 125 -12.05 7.38 -5.60
C ASP A 125 -12.41 5.89 -5.46
N ARG A 126 -13.63 5.54 -5.88
CA ARG A 126 -14.14 4.17 -5.79
C ARG A 126 -13.77 3.33 -7.01
N GLU A 127 -13.16 3.92 -8.03
CA GLU A 127 -12.59 3.21 -9.15
C GLU A 127 -11.36 2.39 -8.72
N ILE A 128 -11.07 1.36 -9.51
CA ILE A 128 -9.91 0.50 -9.28
C ILE A 128 -8.65 1.31 -9.59
N GLN A 129 -7.80 1.43 -8.58
CA GLN A 129 -6.49 2.05 -8.71
C GLN A 129 -5.49 0.98 -9.16
N PHE A 130 -4.72 1.29 -10.20
CA PHE A 130 -3.66 0.40 -10.70
C PHE A 130 -2.37 1.18 -10.88
N CYS A 131 -1.40 0.91 -10.02
CA CYS A 131 -0.15 1.65 -9.96
C CYS A 131 1.07 0.72 -9.97
N ASN A 132 2.24 1.28 -10.26
CA ASN A 132 3.51 0.58 -10.15
C ASN A 132 4.62 1.47 -9.60
N ALA A 133 5.62 0.85 -8.98
CA ALA A 133 6.83 1.49 -8.53
C ALA A 133 8.05 0.58 -8.73
N ASN A 134 9.25 1.17 -8.80
CA ASN A 134 10.49 0.41 -8.91
C ASN A 134 10.82 -0.27 -7.58
N TYR A 135 11.22 -1.54 -7.63
CA TYR A 135 11.58 -2.33 -6.45
C TYR A 135 12.64 -1.66 -5.58
N ILE A 136 13.68 -1.10 -6.21
CA ILE A 136 14.78 -0.42 -5.51
C ILE A 136 14.28 0.82 -4.78
N GLU A 137 13.36 1.56 -5.36
CA GLU A 137 12.79 2.77 -4.76
C GLU A 137 11.98 2.46 -3.51
N ILE A 138 11.11 1.43 -3.56
CA ILE A 138 10.35 0.96 -2.40
C ILE A 138 11.32 0.54 -1.28
N LYS A 139 12.41 -0.15 -1.63
CA LYS A 139 13.42 -0.60 -0.67
C LYS A 139 14.12 0.58 0.02
N ILE A 140 14.52 1.61 -0.73
CA ILE A 140 15.13 2.82 -0.18
C ILE A 140 14.16 3.54 0.77
N VAL A 141 12.90 3.73 0.36
CA VAL A 141 11.88 4.38 1.20
C VAL A 141 11.64 3.59 2.49
N LYS A 142 11.65 2.26 2.42
CA LYS A 142 11.55 1.40 3.61
C LYS A 142 12.75 1.57 4.55
N GLU A 143 13.98 1.58 4.04
CA GLU A 143 15.19 1.78 4.84
C GLU A 143 15.16 3.16 5.54
N ASP A 144 14.77 4.20 4.82
CA ASP A 144 14.59 5.53 5.39
C ASP A 144 13.49 5.57 6.44
N PHE A 145 12.39 4.85 6.24
CA PHE A 145 11.32 4.72 7.23
C PHE A 145 11.82 4.10 8.53
N ILE A 146 12.55 2.98 8.45
CA ILE A 146 13.16 2.33 9.63
C ILE A 146 14.07 3.31 10.36
N ASN A 147 14.89 4.07 9.62
CA ASN A 147 15.75 5.09 10.22
C ASN A 147 14.98 6.19 10.95
N GLN A 148 13.79 6.57 10.48
CA GLN A 148 12.94 7.56 11.15
C GLN A 148 12.19 6.99 12.37
N LEU A 149 11.83 5.72 12.36
CA LEU A 149 11.24 5.05 13.52
C LEU A 149 12.24 4.98 14.68
N ASN A 150 13.53 4.77 14.38
CA ASN A 150 14.59 4.67 15.38
C ASN A 150 15.09 6.02 15.93
N LYS A 151 14.67 7.14 15.34
CA LYS A 151 14.99 8.49 15.84
C LYS A 151 14.00 8.85 16.96
N ALA A 152 14.50 8.89 18.20
CA ALA A 152 13.78 9.37 19.38
C ALA A 152 13.40 10.85 19.24
#